data_AF-A0A7C1ZZ56-F1
#
_entry.id   AF-A0A7C1ZZ56-F1
#
_cell.length_a   1.000
_cell.length_b   1.000
_cell.length_c   1.000
_cell.angle_alpha   90.00
_cell.angle_beta   90.00
_cell.angle_gamma   90.00
#
_symmetry.space_group_name_H-M   'P 1'
#
loop_
_entity.id
_entity.type
_entity.pdbx_description
1 polymer ?
#
loop_
_entity_poly.entity_id
_entity_poly.type
_entity_poly.pdbx_seq_one_letter_code
_entity_poly.pdbx_strand_id
1 'polypeptide(L)'
;TYPMKGTIDAHLPNAQEIILADEKEKAEHTMVVDLLRNDLSIVAKKVSVNKFRYIDKIKAGPKQLLQVSSEISGVLENTWHDKIGDIVLPLLPAGSISGAPKIKTVEIINAVEGYKRGFFTGVFGYFDGNKLDSAVMIRFIEKQGDKMIYKSGGGITIDSDVTKEYQEMLDKVYIPT
;
A
#
# COMPACT_ATOMS: atom_id res chain seq x y z
N THR A 1 -4.06 -8.20 6.89
CA THR A 1 -3.53 -7.23 5.92
C THR A 1 -2.01 -7.29 5.93
N TYR A 2 -1.39 -6.93 4.82
CA TYR A 2 0.05 -7.07 4.59
C TYR A 2 0.65 -5.72 4.16
N PRO A 3 0.98 -4.82 5.10
CA PRO A 3 1.72 -3.59 4.79
C PRO A 3 3.06 -3.92 4.12
N MET A 4 3.38 -3.16 3.07
CA MET A 4 4.61 -3.26 2.30
C MET A 4 5.25 -1.89 2.20
N LYS A 5 6.51 -1.76 2.64
CA LYS A 5 7.32 -0.55 2.49
C LYS A 5 8.80 -0.91 2.58
N GLY A 6 9.58 -0.43 1.62
CA GLY A 6 11.00 -0.74 1.46
C GLY A 6 11.22 -1.87 0.45
N THR A 7 12.02 -1.59 -0.57
CA THR A 7 12.35 -2.54 -1.64
C THR A 7 13.81 -2.39 -2.04
N ILE A 8 14.53 -3.50 -2.22
CA ILE A 8 15.93 -3.52 -2.66
C ILE A 8 16.15 -4.60 -3.71
N ASP A 9 17.10 -4.40 -4.64
CA ASP A 9 17.49 -5.44 -5.60
C ASP A 9 18.14 -6.62 -4.88
N ALA A 10 17.63 -7.82 -5.13
CA ALA A 10 18.09 -9.05 -4.49
C ALA A 10 19.51 -9.46 -4.93
N HIS A 11 20.04 -8.90 -6.04
CA HIS A 11 21.40 -9.19 -6.51
C HIS A 11 22.48 -8.41 -5.76
N LEU A 12 22.10 -7.41 -4.96
CA LEU A 12 23.07 -6.68 -4.15
C LEU A 12 23.62 -7.60 -3.05
N PRO A 13 24.95 -7.62 -2.83
CA PRO A 13 25.54 -8.34 -1.71
C PRO A 13 24.93 -7.87 -0.38
N ASN A 14 24.50 -8.81 0.47
CA ASN A 14 23.87 -8.53 1.76
C ASN A 14 22.62 -7.63 1.68
N ALA A 15 21.88 -7.67 0.56
CA ALA A 15 20.70 -6.83 0.35
C ALA A 15 19.68 -6.90 1.51
N GLN A 16 19.48 -8.10 2.06
CA GLN A 16 18.56 -8.33 3.17
C GLN A 16 19.04 -7.63 4.46
N GLU A 17 20.31 -7.77 4.81
CA GLU A 17 20.89 -7.12 5.99
C GLU A 17 20.86 -5.60 5.84
N ILE A 18 21.15 -5.09 4.64
CA ILE A 18 21.14 -3.65 4.32
C ILE A 18 19.75 -3.06 4.56
N ILE A 19 18.71 -3.63 3.92
CA ILE A 19 17.36 -3.05 4.03
C ILE A 19 16.74 -3.23 5.42
N LEU A 20 17.10 -4.30 6.13
CA LEU A 20 16.63 -4.51 7.51
C LEU A 20 17.32 -3.59 8.52
N ALA A 21 18.59 -3.22 8.27
CA ALA A 21 19.37 -2.31 9.13
C ALA A 21 19.11 -0.83 8.85
N ASP A 22 18.49 -0.47 7.72
CA ASP A 22 18.15 0.92 7.40
C ASP A 22 17.08 1.46 8.38
N GLU A 23 17.49 2.39 9.24
CA GLU A 23 16.62 3.00 10.25
C GLU A 23 15.56 3.93 9.64
N LYS A 24 15.81 4.55 8.47
CA LYS A 24 14.81 5.35 7.77
C LYS A 24 13.70 4.45 7.23
N GLU A 25 14.07 3.39 6.51
CA GLU A 25 13.10 2.41 5.99
C GLU A 25 12.31 1.74 7.12
N LYS A 26 12.97 1.44 8.24
CA LYS A 26 12.31 0.91 9.44
C LYS A 26 11.30 1.90 10.02
N ALA A 27 11.63 3.19 10.13
CA ALA A 27 10.72 4.21 10.63
C ALA A 27 9.48 4.34 9.72
N GLU A 28 9.70 4.44 8.41
CA GLU A 28 8.60 4.53 7.43
C GLU A 28 7.73 3.27 7.43
N HIS A 29 8.33 2.08 7.50
CA HIS A 29 7.59 0.81 7.58
C HIS A 29 6.77 0.72 8.88
N THR A 30 7.35 1.12 10.01
CA THR A 30 6.65 1.12 11.31
C THR A 30 5.42 2.01 11.28
N MET A 31 5.54 3.21 10.70
CA MET A 31 4.42 4.13 10.53
C MET A 31 3.27 3.50 9.71
N VAL A 32 3.59 2.81 8.61
CA VAL A 32 2.58 2.13 7.78
C VAL A 32 1.93 0.97 8.53
N VAL A 33 2.71 0.19 9.28
CA VAL A 33 2.18 -0.90 10.12
C VAL A 33 1.21 -0.36 11.15
N ASP A 34 1.57 0.71 11.87
CA ASP A 34 0.70 1.30 12.88
C ASP A 34 -0.57 1.90 12.29
N LEU A 35 -0.47 2.54 11.13
CA LEU A 35 -1.62 3.08 10.41
C LEU A 35 -2.61 1.96 10.03
N LEU A 36 -2.11 0.85 9.47
CA LEU A 36 -2.97 -0.28 9.10
C LEU A 36 -3.48 -1.06 10.31
N ARG A 37 -2.70 -1.14 11.39
CA ARG A 37 -3.15 -1.70 12.67
C ARG A 37 -4.31 -0.91 13.25
N ASN A 38 -4.21 0.42 13.22
CA ASN A 38 -5.29 1.32 13.63
C ASN A 38 -6.53 1.15 12.74
N ASP A 39 -6.36 1.11 11.42
CA ASP A 39 -7.45 0.86 10.47
C ASP A 39 -8.18 -0.46 10.78
N LEU A 40 -7.45 -1.57 10.96
CA LEU A 40 -8.06 -2.86 11.31
C LEU A 40 -8.82 -2.82 12.65
N SER A 41 -8.38 -1.99 13.58
CA SER A 41 -9.01 -1.88 14.92
C SER A 41 -10.37 -1.19 14.88
N ILE A 42 -10.72 -0.53 13.77
CA ILE A 42 -12.05 0.05 13.54
C ILE A 42 -13.10 -1.07 13.36
N VAL A 43 -12.72 -2.19 12.74
CA VAL A 43 -13.67 -3.23 12.29
C VAL A 43 -13.41 -4.61 12.92
N ALA A 44 -12.26 -4.81 13.57
CA ALA A 44 -11.87 -6.09 14.15
C ALA A 44 -11.40 -5.96 15.60
N LYS A 45 -11.55 -7.04 16.37
CA LYS A 45 -11.06 -7.16 17.75
C LYS A 45 -9.73 -7.92 17.78
N LYS A 46 -8.99 -7.83 18.90
CA LYS A 46 -7.73 -8.57 19.11
C LYS A 46 -6.74 -8.39 17.96
N VAL A 47 -6.60 -7.14 17.49
CA VAL A 47 -5.68 -6.83 16.38
C VAL A 47 -4.24 -6.97 16.86
N SER A 48 -3.43 -7.75 16.14
CA SER A 48 -2.04 -8.03 16.44
C SER A 48 -1.17 -7.95 15.19
N VAL A 49 0.10 -7.57 15.39
CA VAL A 49 1.15 -7.75 14.39
C VAL A 49 1.74 -9.13 14.60
N ASN A 50 1.47 -10.06 13.68
CA ASN A 50 1.88 -11.46 13.80
C ASN A 50 3.34 -11.65 13.36
N LYS A 51 3.75 -10.91 12.34
CA LYS A 51 5.13 -10.87 11.82
C LYS A 51 5.48 -9.45 11.49
N PHE A 52 6.65 -9.01 11.94
CA PHE A 52 7.13 -7.65 11.72
C PHE A 52 8.41 -7.66 10.89
N ARG A 53 8.42 -6.89 9.80
CA ARG A 53 9.56 -6.70 8.89
C ARG A 53 10.23 -8.00 8.46
N TYR A 54 9.46 -8.90 7.86
CA TYR A 54 10.00 -10.07 7.17
C TYR A 54 10.22 -9.79 5.69
N ILE A 55 11.04 -10.61 5.03
CA ILE A 55 11.39 -10.44 3.61
C ILE A 55 10.53 -11.35 2.74
N ASP A 56 9.90 -10.75 1.74
CA ASP A 56 9.29 -11.42 0.60
C ASP A 56 10.14 -11.23 -0.65
N LYS A 57 10.23 -12.27 -1.49
CA LYS A 57 10.88 -12.19 -2.79
C LYS A 57 9.84 -11.91 -3.87
N ILE A 58 9.98 -10.79 -4.56
CA ILE A 58 9.08 -10.38 -5.64
C ILE A 58 9.83 -10.44 -6.98
N LYS A 59 9.18 -10.99 -8.00
CA LYS A 59 9.66 -10.91 -9.39
C LYS A 59 9.08 -9.65 -10.05
N ALA A 60 9.95 -8.76 -10.49
CA ALA A 60 9.58 -7.52 -11.19
C ALA A 60 10.22 -7.53 -12.58
N GLY A 61 9.57 -8.23 -13.52
CA GLY A 61 10.13 -8.49 -14.85
C GLY A 61 11.41 -9.33 -14.75
N PRO A 62 12.56 -8.87 -15.31
CA PRO A 62 13.84 -9.58 -15.22
C PRO A 62 14.53 -9.41 -13.85
N LYS A 63 14.08 -8.47 -13.01
CA LYS A 63 14.69 -8.21 -11.70
C LYS A 63 14.02 -9.04 -10.60
N GLN A 64 14.81 -9.43 -9.60
CA GLN A 64 14.33 -9.99 -8.35
C GLN A 64 14.50 -8.94 -7.27
N LEU A 65 13.42 -8.63 -6.55
CA LEU A 65 13.40 -7.64 -5.49
C LEU A 65 13.15 -8.33 -4.15
N LEU A 66 13.79 -7.82 -3.10
CA LEU A 66 13.44 -8.11 -1.71
C LEU A 66 12.49 -7.01 -1.23
N GLN A 67 11.29 -7.40 -0.82
CA GLN A 67 10.27 -6.52 -0.26
C GLN A 67 10.19 -6.74 1.24
N VAL A 68 10.23 -5.66 2.01
CA VAL A 68 9.93 -5.74 3.45
C VAL A 68 8.42 -5.68 3.64
N SER A 69 7.89 -6.68 4.34
CA SER A 69 6.47 -6.87 4.62
C SER A 69 6.25 -7.06 6.13
N SER A 70 5.04 -6.77 6.59
CA SER A 70 4.55 -7.22 7.90
C SER A 70 3.17 -7.86 7.75
N GLU A 71 2.76 -8.63 8.75
CA GLU A 71 1.47 -9.33 8.79
C GLU A 71 0.67 -8.84 9.99
N ILE A 72 -0.50 -8.27 9.73
CA ILE A 72 -1.43 -7.79 10.75
C ILE A 72 -2.76 -8.54 10.61
N SER A 73 -3.28 -9.09 11.70
CA SER A 73 -4.58 -9.74 11.73
C SER A 73 -5.43 -9.29 12.90
N GLY A 74 -6.74 -9.47 12.79
CA GLY A 74 -7.69 -9.33 13.88
C GLY A 74 -8.82 -10.33 13.72
N VAL A 75 -9.71 -10.36 14.69
CA VAL A 75 -10.87 -11.24 14.74
C VAL A 75 -12.12 -10.43 14.40
N LEU A 76 -12.79 -10.79 13.32
CA LEU A 76 -14.10 -10.27 12.93
C LEU A 76 -15.22 -11.00 13.68
N GLU A 77 -16.41 -10.40 13.69
CA GLU A 77 -17.61 -11.06 14.22
C GLU A 77 -18.06 -12.21 13.31
N ASN A 78 -18.72 -13.24 13.84
CA ASN A 78 -19.10 -14.42 13.05
C ASN A 78 -20.07 -14.11 11.91
N THR A 79 -20.78 -12.98 11.96
CA THR A 79 -21.76 -12.55 10.95
C THR A 79 -21.16 -11.57 9.93
N TRP A 80 -19.83 -11.50 9.82
CA TRP A 80 -19.17 -10.51 8.98
C TRP A 80 -19.49 -10.68 7.48
N HIS A 81 -19.77 -11.91 7.05
CA HIS A 81 -20.12 -12.26 5.67
C HIS A 81 -21.33 -11.47 5.14
N ASP A 82 -22.30 -11.16 6.00
CA ASP A 82 -23.50 -10.40 5.65
C ASP A 82 -23.26 -8.87 5.65
N LYS A 83 -22.08 -8.43 6.11
CA LYS A 83 -21.76 -7.03 6.42
C LYS A 83 -20.42 -6.58 5.81
N ILE A 84 -20.07 -7.10 4.64
CA ILE A 84 -18.79 -6.78 3.97
C ILE A 84 -18.64 -5.27 3.75
N GLY A 85 -19.72 -4.57 3.40
CA GLY A 85 -19.71 -3.11 3.25
C GLY A 85 -19.28 -2.38 4.53
N ASP A 86 -19.78 -2.82 5.69
CA ASP A 86 -19.45 -2.25 7.00
C ASP A 86 -17.99 -2.51 7.41
N ILE A 87 -17.34 -3.49 6.79
CA ILE A 87 -15.93 -3.80 7.03
C ILE A 87 -15.04 -3.01 6.09
N VAL A 88 -15.37 -2.97 4.80
CA VAL A 88 -14.49 -2.36 3.79
C VAL A 88 -14.58 -0.83 3.82
N LEU A 89 -15.80 -0.26 3.88
CA LEU A 89 -15.99 1.19 3.73
C LEU A 89 -15.24 2.02 4.81
N PRO A 90 -15.24 1.66 6.10
CA PRO A 90 -14.51 2.42 7.12
C PRO A 90 -12.98 2.39 6.96
N LEU A 91 -12.45 1.41 6.21
CA LEU A 91 -11.01 1.28 5.96
C LEU A 91 -10.53 2.17 4.82
N LEU A 92 -11.45 2.78 4.05
CA LEU A 92 -11.13 3.56 2.87
C LEU A 92 -10.90 5.06 3.18
N PRO A 93 -10.02 5.74 2.44
CA PRO A 93 -9.04 5.16 1.51
C PRO A 93 -7.95 4.39 2.27
N ALA A 94 -7.31 3.43 1.57
CA ALA A 94 -6.29 2.59 2.17
C ALA A 94 -5.18 3.44 2.79
N GLY A 95 -4.88 3.20 4.08
CA GLY A 95 -3.93 4.01 4.85
C GLY A 95 -2.55 4.11 4.18
N SER A 96 -2.06 3.03 3.58
CA SER A 96 -0.77 2.99 2.88
C SER A 96 -0.69 3.92 1.66
N ILE A 97 -1.83 4.37 1.12
CA ILE A 97 -1.90 5.36 0.03
C ILE A 97 -2.10 6.76 0.59
N SER A 98 -3.05 6.92 1.53
CA SER A 98 -3.41 8.24 2.04
C SER A 98 -2.37 8.81 2.98
N GLY A 99 -1.46 8.00 3.54
CA GLY A 99 -0.53 8.48 4.58
C GLY A 99 -1.24 8.88 5.87
N ALA A 100 -0.52 9.58 6.75
CA ALA A 100 -0.98 9.95 8.08
C ALA A 100 -0.73 11.45 8.36
N PRO A 101 -1.69 12.19 8.95
CA PRO A 101 -3.06 11.80 9.29
C PRO A 101 -3.98 11.66 8.06
N LYS A 102 -4.70 10.53 7.94
CA LYS A 102 -5.50 10.15 6.76
C LYS A 102 -6.42 11.26 6.23
N ILE A 103 -7.24 11.84 7.10
CA ILE A 103 -8.20 12.90 6.71
C ILE A 103 -7.47 14.09 6.08
N LYS A 104 -6.41 14.55 6.74
CA LYS A 104 -5.70 15.75 6.30
C LYS A 104 -4.98 15.53 4.98
N THR A 105 -4.36 14.36 4.80
CA THR A 105 -3.68 14.06 3.54
C THR A 105 -4.66 13.96 2.37
N VAL A 106 -5.85 13.39 2.58
CA VAL A 106 -6.89 13.34 1.53
C VAL A 106 -7.36 14.74 1.14
N GLU A 107 -7.53 15.65 2.11
CA GLU A 107 -7.82 17.06 1.81
C GLU A 107 -6.74 17.70 0.94
N ILE A 108 -5.46 17.49 1.27
CA ILE A 108 -4.33 18.02 0.52
C ILE A 108 -4.31 17.45 -0.90
N ILE A 109 -4.45 16.13 -1.05
CA ILE A 109 -4.53 15.45 -2.36
C ILE A 109 -5.62 16.08 -3.22
N ASN A 110 -6.83 16.27 -2.67
CA ASN A 110 -7.94 16.87 -3.39
C ASN A 110 -7.67 18.32 -3.80
N ALA A 111 -6.93 19.07 -2.98
CA ALA A 111 -6.57 20.46 -3.27
C ALA A 111 -5.47 20.59 -4.34
N VAL A 112 -4.53 19.65 -4.40
CA VAL A 112 -3.35 19.76 -5.28
C VAL A 112 -3.51 19.06 -6.63
N GLU A 113 -4.25 17.95 -6.71
CA GLU A 113 -4.29 17.16 -7.94
C GLU A 113 -5.23 17.76 -9.00
N GLY A 114 -6.29 18.47 -8.60
CA GLY A 114 -7.19 19.13 -9.54
C GLY A 114 -8.02 18.20 -10.43
N TYR A 115 -8.02 16.88 -10.18
CA TYR A 115 -8.86 15.89 -10.86
C TYR A 115 -9.40 14.84 -9.89
N LYS A 116 -10.42 14.08 -10.31
CA LYS A 116 -10.94 12.94 -9.53
C LYS A 116 -10.13 11.69 -9.89
N ARG A 117 -9.52 11.05 -8.90
CA ARG A 117 -8.71 9.83 -9.11
C ARG A 117 -9.48 8.66 -9.73
N GLY A 118 -10.80 8.59 -9.53
CA GLY A 118 -11.63 7.50 -10.03
C GLY A 118 -11.24 6.19 -9.37
N PHE A 119 -10.95 5.17 -10.17
CA PHE A 119 -10.47 3.87 -9.67
C PHE A 119 -9.05 3.92 -9.11
N PHE A 120 -8.24 4.92 -9.47
CA PHE A 120 -6.86 4.99 -9.01
C PHE A 120 -6.81 5.17 -7.48
N THR A 121 -6.06 4.30 -6.81
CA THR A 121 -5.97 4.22 -5.34
C THR A 121 -7.28 3.82 -4.62
N GLY A 122 -8.29 3.38 -5.38
CA GLY A 122 -9.47 2.70 -4.85
C GLY A 122 -9.17 1.26 -4.41
N VAL A 123 -10.22 0.47 -4.21
CA VAL A 123 -10.10 -0.95 -3.90
C VAL A 123 -10.98 -1.79 -4.81
N PHE A 124 -10.54 -3.01 -5.06
CA PHE A 124 -11.36 -4.06 -5.67
C PHE A 124 -11.27 -5.31 -4.81
N GLY A 125 -12.21 -6.23 -4.97
CA GLY A 125 -12.18 -7.49 -4.27
C GLY A 125 -13.13 -8.51 -4.85
N TYR A 126 -12.95 -9.74 -4.39
CA TYR A 126 -13.74 -10.91 -4.74
C TYR A 126 -14.21 -11.59 -3.45
N PHE A 127 -15.50 -11.90 -3.38
CA PHE A 127 -16.11 -12.61 -2.28
C PHE A 127 -16.84 -13.83 -2.81
N ASP A 128 -16.47 -15.02 -2.33
CA ASP A 128 -17.03 -16.30 -2.77
C ASP A 128 -18.12 -16.85 -1.82
N GLY A 129 -18.56 -16.07 -0.84
CA GLY A 129 -19.45 -16.50 0.22
C GLY A 129 -18.72 -16.89 1.52
N ASN A 130 -17.43 -17.17 1.47
CA ASN A 130 -16.62 -17.58 2.63
C ASN A 130 -15.43 -16.66 2.89
N LYS A 131 -14.75 -16.23 1.83
CA LYS A 131 -13.51 -15.46 1.87
C LYS A 131 -13.64 -14.21 1.02
N LEU A 132 -13.23 -13.08 1.60
CA LEU A 132 -13.05 -11.82 0.90
C LEU A 132 -11.57 -11.61 0.63
N ASP A 133 -11.19 -11.61 -0.65
CA ASP A 133 -9.88 -11.15 -1.09
C ASP A 133 -10.02 -9.75 -1.67
N SER A 134 -9.19 -8.80 -1.23
CA SER A 134 -9.23 -7.42 -1.72
C SER A 134 -7.83 -6.87 -1.94
N ALA A 135 -7.71 -5.91 -2.84
CA ALA A 135 -6.48 -5.23 -3.15
C ALA A 135 -6.71 -3.76 -3.52
N VAL A 136 -5.68 -2.96 -3.30
CA VAL A 136 -5.67 -1.55 -3.72
C VAL A 136 -5.45 -1.48 -5.23
N MET A 137 -6.25 -0.66 -5.90
CA MET A 137 -6.15 -0.43 -7.34
C MET A 137 -4.99 0.50 -7.67
N ILE A 138 -3.84 -0.09 -7.95
CA ILE A 138 -2.63 0.59 -8.45
C ILE A 138 -2.04 -0.20 -9.63
N ARG A 139 -1.16 0.43 -10.41
CA ARG A 139 -0.44 -0.21 -11.53
C ARG A 139 -1.35 -0.84 -12.58
N PHE A 140 -2.39 -0.12 -12.99
CA PHE A 140 -3.28 -0.52 -14.09
C PHE A 140 -3.35 0.60 -15.15
N ILE A 141 -3.78 0.23 -16.35
CA ILE A 141 -4.06 1.16 -17.43
C ILE A 141 -5.56 1.41 -17.51
N GLU A 142 -5.94 2.67 -17.40
CA GLU A 142 -7.32 3.13 -17.56
C GLU A 142 -7.55 3.60 -19.00
N LYS A 143 -8.56 3.03 -19.69
CA LYS A 143 -8.98 3.52 -21.00
C LYS A 143 -10.04 4.60 -20.83
N GLN A 144 -9.74 5.82 -21.26
CA GLN A 144 -10.66 6.95 -21.26
C GLN A 144 -10.86 7.45 -22.70
N GLY A 145 -11.93 7.00 -23.35
CA GLY A 145 -12.14 7.21 -24.78
C GLY A 145 -11.01 6.57 -25.59
N ASP A 146 -10.31 7.39 -26.37
CA ASP A 146 -9.16 6.97 -27.17
C ASP A 146 -7.81 7.04 -26.43
N LYS A 147 -7.81 7.50 -25.16
CA LYS A 147 -6.59 7.63 -24.36
C LYS A 147 -6.41 6.42 -23.43
N MET A 148 -5.16 6.02 -23.27
CA MET A 148 -4.72 5.03 -22.28
C MET A 148 -3.91 5.77 -21.21
N ILE A 149 -4.31 5.68 -19.95
CA ILE A 149 -3.72 6.44 -18.85
C ILE A 149 -3.15 5.46 -17.82
N TYR A 150 -1.86 5.61 -17.51
CA TYR A 150 -1.21 4.91 -16.40
C TYR A 150 -0.86 5.93 -15.32
N LYS A 151 -1.34 5.71 -14.10
CA LYS A 151 -1.11 6.61 -12.96
C LYS A 151 -0.11 6.00 -11.99
N SER A 152 0.80 6.82 -11.49
CA SER A 152 1.79 6.47 -10.47
C SER A 152 1.82 7.55 -9.39
N GLY A 153 2.30 7.21 -8.20
CA GLY A 153 2.38 8.12 -7.07
C GLY A 153 3.47 7.72 -6.09
N GLY A 154 3.84 8.67 -5.23
CA GLY A 154 4.81 8.51 -4.15
C GLY A 154 4.25 9.08 -2.85
N GLY A 155 4.77 8.58 -1.73
CA GLY A 155 4.47 9.15 -0.42
C GLY A 155 5.51 10.21 -0.09
N ILE A 156 5.06 11.42 0.25
CA ILE A 156 5.96 12.54 0.56
C ILE A 156 6.10 12.65 2.08
N THR A 157 7.34 12.70 2.56
CA THR A 157 7.68 12.96 3.96
C THR A 157 8.45 14.28 4.10
N ILE A 158 8.75 14.69 5.33
CA ILE A 158 9.55 15.89 5.59
C ILE A 158 10.98 15.78 5.06
N ASP A 159 11.49 14.56 4.92
CA ASP A 159 12.84 14.25 4.44
C ASP A 159 12.86 13.88 2.95
N SER A 160 11.73 14.03 2.25
CA SER A 160 11.64 13.74 0.81
C SER A 160 12.36 14.81 -0.02
N ASP A 161 13.12 14.35 -1.02
CA ASP A 161 13.72 15.20 -2.03
C ASP A 161 12.86 15.17 -3.30
N VAL A 162 12.39 16.34 -3.76
CA VAL A 162 11.45 16.45 -4.87
C VAL A 162 11.96 15.76 -6.15
N THR A 163 13.26 15.87 -6.43
CA THR A 163 13.85 15.29 -7.64
C THR A 163 13.88 13.77 -7.54
N LYS A 164 14.24 13.23 -6.37
CA LYS A 164 14.25 11.78 -6.12
C LYS A 164 12.84 11.18 -6.15
N GLU A 165 11.86 11.83 -5.54
CA GLU A 165 10.47 11.35 -5.52
C GLU A 165 9.85 11.33 -6.93
N TYR A 166 10.15 12.37 -7.73
CA TYR A 166 9.71 12.41 -9.13
C TYR A 166 10.35 11.29 -9.95
N GLN A 167 11.65 11.03 -9.76
CA GLN A 167 12.33 9.91 -10.42
C GLN A 167 11.74 8.56 -9.99
N GLU A 168 11.48 8.35 -8.70
CA GLU A 168 10.83 7.13 -8.20
C GLU A 168 9.44 6.93 -8.84
N MET A 169 8.68 8.01 -9.00
CA MET A 169 7.39 7.96 -9.67
C MET A 169 7.51 7.48 -11.12
N LEU A 170 8.51 7.95 -11.86
CA LEU A 170 8.81 7.51 -13.23
C LEU A 170 9.25 6.05 -13.27
N ASP A 171 10.14 5.63 -12.36
CA ASP A 171 10.64 4.26 -12.29
C ASP A 171 9.53 3.24 -11.99
N LYS A 172 8.47 3.68 -11.29
CA LYS A 172 7.25 2.89 -11.05
C LYS A 172 6.34 2.78 -12.27
N VAL A 173 6.45 3.67 -13.26
CA VAL A 173 5.71 3.61 -14.52
C VAL A 173 6.43 2.66 -15.47
N TYR A 174 6.27 1.37 -15.21
CA TYR A 174 6.74 0.30 -16.10
C TYR A 174 5.55 -0.60 -16.45
N ILE A 175 5.38 -0.86 -17.74
CA ILE A 175 4.43 -1.85 -18.26
C ILE A 175 5.23 -3.14 -18.47
N PRO A 176 4.92 -4.23 -17.75
CA PRO A 176 5.50 -5.53 -18.04
C PRO A 176 5.25 -5.88 -19.51
N THR A 177 6.33 -5.97 -20.28
CA THR A 177 6.35 -6.50 -21.65
C THR A 177 6.43 -8.00 -21.63
#